data_AF-A0A7X5RDA4-F1
#
_entry.id   AF-A0A7X5RDA4-F1
#
_cell.length_a   1.000
_cell.length_b   1.000
_cell.length_c   1.000
_cell.angle_alpha   90.00
_cell.angle_beta   90.00
_cell.angle_gamma   90.00
#
_symmetry.space_group_name_H-M   'P 1'
#
loop_
_entity.id
_entity.type
_entity.pdbx_description
1 polymer ?
#
loop_
_entity_poly.entity_id
_entity_poly.type
_entity_poly.pdbx_seq_one_letter_code
_entity_poly.pdbx_strand_id
1 'polypeptide(L)' 'MENRSSGPLEIVEQQNAIIRIQSGVIDELFLLLMQHISAEEADGLPCITRINQAAEIRAGIGLD' A
#
# COMPACT_ATOMS: atom_id res chain seq x y z
N MET A 1 -12.30 33.22 -6.32
CA MET A 1 -11.52 31.97 -6.28
C MET A 1 -12.11 31.08 -7.36
N GLU A 2 -11.50 31.03 -8.53
CA GLU A 2 -11.96 30.16 -9.61
C GLU A 2 -11.86 28.70 -9.14
N ASN A 3 -13.01 28.03 -9.15
CA ASN A 3 -13.08 26.60 -8.91
C ASN A 3 -12.41 25.92 -10.11
N ARG A 4 -11.09 25.68 -10.01
CA ARG A 4 -10.36 24.88 -10.99
C ARG A 4 -10.84 23.45 -10.83
N SER A 5 -11.93 23.14 -11.52
CA SER A 5 -12.35 21.77 -11.77
C SER A 5 -11.22 21.10 -12.53
N SER A 6 -10.30 20.45 -11.82
CA SER A 6 -9.32 19.56 -12.42
C SER A 6 -10.05 18.59 -13.34
N GLY A 7 -9.58 18.47 -14.57
CA GLY A 7 -10.20 17.55 -15.53
C GLY A 7 -10.21 16.13 -14.97
N PRO A 8 -11.14 15.25 -15.37
CA PRO A 8 -11.20 13.87 -14.86
C PRO A 8 -9.85 13.12 -14.93
N LEU A 9 -9.05 13.39 -15.96
CA LEU A 9 -7.70 12.83 -16.11
C LEU A 9 -6.73 13.33 -15.03
N GLU A 10 -6.73 14.64 -14.75
CA GLU A 10 -5.87 15.24 -13.72
C GLU A 10 -6.22 14.72 -12.32
N ILE A 11 -7.50 14.48 -12.05
CA ILE A 11 -7.95 13.83 -10.79
C ILE A 11 -7.39 12.40 -10.70
N VAL A 12 -7.48 11.62 -11.78
CA VAL A 12 -6.95 10.25 -11.83
C VAL A 12 -5.43 10.24 -11.67
N GLU A 13 -4.70 11.18 -12.27
CA GLU A 13 -3.25 11.32 -12.10
C GLU A 13 -2.87 11.65 -10.66
N GLN A 14 -3.58 12.60 -10.02
CA GLN A 14 -3.38 12.94 -8.62
C GLN A 14 -3.69 11.75 -7.70
N GLN A 15 -4.78 11.03 -7.94
CA GLN A 15 -5.11 9.81 -7.19
C GLN A 15 -4.05 8.73 -7.33
N ASN A 16 -3.54 8.50 -8.54
CA ASN A 16 -2.42 7.58 -8.77
C ASN A 16 -1.16 8.00 -8.03
N ALA A 17 -0.84 9.29 -7.99
CA ALA A 17 0.30 9.80 -7.23
C ALA A 17 0.12 9.58 -5.71
N ILE A 18 -1.08 9.84 -5.18
CA ILE A 18 -1.43 9.58 -3.77
C ILE A 18 -1.28 8.09 -3.44
N ILE A 19 -1.82 7.21 -4.27
CA ILE A 19 -1.74 5.75 -4.07
C ILE A 19 -0.28 5.29 -4.05
N ARG A 20 0.56 5.79 -4.98
CA ARG A 20 1.99 5.46 -4.99
C ARG A 20 2.69 5.89 -3.69
N ILE A 21 2.47 7.12 -3.24
CA ILE A 21 3.07 7.62 -1.98
C ILE A 21 2.61 6.76 -0.80
N GLN A 22 1.31 6.50 -0.68
CA GLN A 22 0.75 5.69 0.40
C GLN A 22 1.30 4.26 0.39
N SER A 23 1.44 3.65 -0.79
CA SER A 23 2.02 2.31 -0.91
C SER A 23 3.48 2.25 -0.44
N GLY A 24 4.29 3.26 -0.76
CA GLY A 24 5.66 3.37 -0.26
C GLY A 24 5.71 3.53 1.26
N VAL A 25 4.88 4.42 1.83
CA VAL A 25 4.81 4.63 3.28
C VAL A 25 4.37 3.36 4.02
N ILE A 26 3.41 2.58 3.47
CA ILE A 26 2.99 1.31 4.06
C ILE A 26 4.16 0.32 4.11
N ASP A 27 4.96 0.23 3.04
CA ASP A 27 6.13 -0.66 2.98
C ASP A 27 7.19 -0.25 4.03
N GLU A 28 7.50 1.04 4.12
CA GLU A 28 8.43 1.57 5.14
C GLU A 28 7.97 1.27 6.57
N LEU A 29 6.68 1.50 6.87
CA LEU A 29 6.11 1.24 8.19
C LEU A 29 6.07 -0.26 8.51
N PHE A 30 5.79 -1.10 7.52
CA PHE A 30 5.82 -2.56 7.68
C PHE A 30 7.24 -3.03 8.02
N LEU A 31 8.25 -2.58 7.27
CA LEU A 31 9.64 -2.92 7.54
C LEU A 31 10.09 -2.43 8.93
N LEU A 32 9.69 -1.22 9.32
CA LEU A 32 9.98 -0.70 10.65
C LEU A 32 9.33 -1.54 11.76
N LEU A 33 8.06 -1.93 11.59
CA LEU A 33 7.37 -2.78 12.55
C LEU A 33 8.10 -4.12 12.73
N MET A 34 8.53 -4.75 11.63
CA MET A 34 9.26 -6.03 11.67
C MET A 34 10.64 -5.93 12.36
N GLN A 35 11.18 -4.73 12.57
CA GLN A 35 12.41 -4.53 13.37
C GLN A 35 12.14 -4.58 14.88
N HIS A 36 10.89 -4.41 15.31
CA HIS A 36 10.51 -4.24 16.71
C HIS A 36 9.70 -5.40 17.28
N ILE A 37 9.20 -6.32 16.44
CA ILE A 37 8.43 -7.48 16.87
C ILE A 37 9.02 -8.77 16.30
N SER A 38 8.78 -9.88 16.98
CA SER A 38 9.13 -11.20 16.46
C SER A 38 8.21 -11.64 15.32
N ALA A 39 8.66 -12.62 14.53
CA ALA A 39 7.84 -13.20 13.47
C ALA A 39 6.54 -13.81 14.00
N GLU A 40 6.57 -14.44 15.18
CA GLU A 40 5.39 -15.05 15.80
C GLU A 40 4.37 -14.00 16.26
N GLU A 41 4.84 -12.87 16.78
CA GLU A 41 3.99 -11.71 17.09
C GLU A 41 3.40 -11.09 15.82
N ALA A 42 4.20 -10.98 14.75
CA ALA A 42 3.75 -10.47 13.47
C ALA A 42 2.65 -11.34 12.83
N ASP A 43 2.79 -12.67 12.89
CA ASP A 43 1.80 -13.62 12.37
C ASP A 43 0.45 -13.53 13.10
N GLY A 44 0.46 -13.09 14.36
CA GLY A 44 -0.75 -12.82 15.14
C GLY A 44 -1.50 -11.55 14.73
N LEU A 45 -0.91 -10.67 13.91
CA LEU A 45 -1.51 -9.38 13.54
C LEU A 45 -2.41 -9.52 12.30
N PRO A 46 -3.73 -9.22 12.40
CA PRO A 46 -4.65 -9.33 11.27
C PRO A 46 -4.32 -8.46 10.07
N CYS A 47 -3.53 -7.38 10.25
CA CYS A 47 -3.07 -6.54 9.15
C CYS A 47 -1.95 -7.23 8.35
N ILE A 48 -1.04 -7.95 9.01
CA ILE A 48 0.04 -8.72 8.37
C ILE A 48 -0.56 -9.85 7.53
N THR A 49 -1.58 -10.55 8.05
CA THR A 49 -2.32 -11.56 7.28
C THR A 49 -2.90 -10.98 5.98
N ARG A 50 -3.50 -9.79 6.03
CA ARG A 50 -4.07 -9.14 4.84
C ARG A 50 -3.00 -8.68 3.84
N ILE A 51 -1.85 -8.21 4.34
CA ILE A 51 -0.71 -7.85 3.48
C ILE A 51 -0.17 -9.09 2.76
N ASN A 52 -0.01 -10.21 3.48
CA ASN A 52 0.44 -11.47 2.89
C ASN A 52 -0.56 -12.00 1.85
N GLN A 53 -1.86 -11.94 2.14
CA GLN A 53 -2.90 -12.29 1.15
C GLN A 53 -2.82 -11.42 -0.11
N ALA A 54 -2.57 -10.12 0.03
CA ALA A 54 -2.39 -9.23 -1.11
C ALA A 54 -1.13 -9.60 -1.92
N ALA A 55 -0.05 -9.99 -1.25
CA ALA A 55 1.17 -10.45 -1.91
C ALA A 55 0.95 -11.77 -2.66
N GLU A 56 0.20 -12.72 -2.09
CA GLU A 56 -0.17 -13.98 -2.75
C GLU A 56 -1.03 -13.74 -4.00
N ILE A 57 -2.03 -12.85 -3.91
CA ILE A 57 -2.85 -12.47 -5.07
C ILE A 57 -1.95 -11.87 -6.16
N ARG A 58 -1.01 -10.99 -5.81
CA ARG A 58 -0.06 -10.41 -6.78
C ARG A 58 0.80 -11.49 -7.45
N ALA A 59 1.35 -12.42 -6.66
CA ALA A 59 2.17 -13.52 -7.17
C ALA A 59 1.37 -14.44 -8.11
N GLY A 60 0.10 -14.70 -7.79
CA GLY A 60 -0.79 -15.50 -8.63
C GLY A 60 -1.23 -14.85 -9.94
N ILE A 61 -1.12 -13.52 -10.06
CA ILE A 61 -1.46 -12.77 -11.28
C ILE A 61 -0.30 -12.80 -12.31
N GLY A 62 0.89 -13.27 -11.94
CA GLY A 62 2.02 -13.47 -12.88
C GLY A 62 2.52 -12.16 -13.52
N LEU A 63 2.49 -11.06 -12.77
CA LEU A 63 3.17 -9.82 -13.16
C LEU A 63 4.64 -9.93 -12.68
N ASP A 64 5.45 -10.62 -13.47
CA ASP A 64 6.92 -10.60 -13.39
C ASP A 64 7.47 -9.30 -13.99
#